data_AF-A0A418E1L6-F1
#
_entry.id   AF-A0A418E1L6-F1
#
_cell.length_a   1.000
_cell.length_b   1.000
_cell.length_c   1.000
_cell.angle_alpha   90.00
_cell.angle_beta   90.00
_cell.angle_gamma   90.00
#
_symmetry.space_group_name_H-M   'P 1'
#
loop_
_entity.id
_entity.type
_entity.pdbx_description
1 polymer ?
#
loop_
_entity_poly.entity_id
_entity_poly.type
_entity_poly.pdbx_seq_one_letter_code
_entity_poly.pdbx_strand_id
1 'polypeptide(L)'
;AYDIGVLILERNSKFPAVEVSFDTVAAGTPTVVRGWGSTSSGGSVSKVLLEVGVDTVSNQQCAKWLSGPSIDASMLCAGGKVGEDSCQGDSGGPLTVETGGSAKLVGVVSWGLGCAEKNKPGVYGRISMARDFIEPYLKNSPTSAPGPTKPTTMPNMTTMRPTTAYPKPGCATCGVCYYPGADYCLDDFSKDDCEYYSPEYGTLWCGN
;
A
#
# COMPACT_ATOMS: atom_id res chain seq x y z
N ALA A 1 4.60 -10.72 8.93
CA ALA A 1 4.86 -9.26 9.00
C ALA A 1 3.88 -8.56 8.08
N TYR A 2 3.33 -7.42 8.47
CA TYR A 2 2.33 -6.71 7.67
C TYR A 2 2.99 -6.03 6.47
N ASP A 3 2.48 -6.29 5.28
CA ASP A 3 2.89 -5.65 4.02
C ASP A 3 1.74 -4.82 3.47
N ILE A 4 1.49 -3.67 4.11
CA ILE A 4 0.41 -2.74 3.78
C ILE A 4 0.95 -1.32 3.92
N GLY A 5 0.69 -0.48 2.93
CA GLY A 5 0.98 0.96 2.97
C GLY A 5 -0.25 1.78 2.60
N VAL A 6 -0.33 3.00 3.13
CA VAL A 6 -1.37 3.98 2.80
C VAL A 6 -0.70 5.23 2.24
N LEU A 7 -1.16 5.67 1.06
CA LEU A 7 -0.72 6.91 0.43
C LEU A 7 -1.86 7.94 0.53
N ILE A 8 -1.58 9.09 1.15
CA ILE A 8 -2.52 10.21 1.20
C ILE A 8 -2.22 11.14 0.03
N LEU A 9 -3.20 11.31 -0.85
CA LEU A 9 -3.06 12.18 -2.02
C LEU A 9 -3.19 13.64 -1.60
N GLU A 10 -2.38 14.51 -2.22
CA GLU A 10 -2.49 15.97 -2.07
C GLU A 10 -3.88 16.48 -2.52
N ARG A 11 -4.52 15.76 -3.45
CA ARG A 11 -5.83 16.12 -4.03
C ARG A 11 -6.70 14.88 -4.19
N ASN A 12 -8.02 15.09 -4.08
CA ASN A 12 -9.00 14.04 -4.28
C ASN A 12 -8.91 13.44 -5.70
N SER A 13 -9.07 12.11 -5.76
CA SER A 13 -9.20 11.40 -7.04
C SER A 13 -10.46 11.85 -7.79
N LYS A 14 -10.39 11.86 -9.12
CA LYS A 14 -11.57 12.02 -10.00
C LYS A 14 -12.34 10.71 -10.21
N PHE A 15 -11.75 9.59 -9.83
CA PHE A 15 -12.34 8.26 -9.95
C PHE A 15 -12.95 7.82 -8.62
N PRO A 16 -14.07 7.08 -8.64
CA PRO A 16 -14.68 6.56 -7.43
C PRO A 16 -13.72 5.59 -6.73
N ALA A 17 -13.74 5.60 -5.39
CA ALA A 17 -12.98 4.68 -4.58
C ALA A 17 -13.59 3.27 -4.63
N VAL A 18 -12.73 2.25 -4.53
CA VAL A 18 -13.14 0.88 -4.24
C VAL A 18 -13.39 0.77 -2.74
N GLU A 19 -14.50 0.15 -2.35
CA GLU A 19 -14.83 -0.06 -0.94
C GLU A 19 -13.80 -1.01 -0.29
N VAL A 20 -13.27 -0.65 0.88
CA VAL A 20 -12.40 -1.56 1.66
C VAL A 20 -13.28 -2.48 2.50
N SER A 21 -13.09 -3.79 2.38
CA SER A 21 -13.78 -4.78 3.22
C SER A 21 -12.85 -5.32 4.29
N PHE A 22 -13.29 -5.22 5.55
CA PHE A 22 -12.65 -5.86 6.70
C PHE A 22 -13.29 -7.22 7.05
N ASP A 23 -14.15 -7.73 6.18
CA ASP A 23 -14.80 -9.01 6.40
C ASP A 23 -13.80 -10.17 6.27
N THR A 24 -14.13 -11.28 6.92
CA THR A 24 -13.35 -12.51 6.73
C THR A 24 -13.63 -13.09 5.35
N VAL A 25 -12.56 -13.33 4.59
CA VAL A 25 -12.63 -14.01 3.29
C VAL A 25 -12.33 -15.50 3.49
N ALA A 26 -13.31 -16.34 3.18
CA ALA A 26 -13.19 -17.79 3.28
C ALA A 26 -12.36 -18.35 2.12
N ALA A 27 -11.81 -19.56 2.28
CA ALA A 27 -11.17 -20.25 1.17
C ALA A 27 -12.20 -20.62 0.10
N GLY A 28 -11.78 -20.60 -1.17
CA GLY A 28 -12.64 -20.83 -2.33
C GLY A 28 -13.51 -19.64 -2.70
N THR A 29 -13.38 -18.49 -2.03
CA THR A 29 -14.03 -17.26 -2.46
C THR A 29 -13.38 -16.79 -3.78
N PRO A 30 -14.17 -16.59 -4.85
CA PRO A 30 -13.68 -16.01 -6.09
C PRO A 30 -13.22 -14.57 -5.89
N THR A 31 -12.03 -14.25 -6.38
CA THR A 31 -11.44 -12.92 -6.32
C THR A 31 -10.85 -12.53 -7.67
N VAL A 32 -10.61 -11.24 -7.88
CA VAL A 32 -9.96 -10.71 -9.07
C VAL A 32 -8.75 -9.89 -8.65
N VAL A 33 -7.60 -10.19 -9.26
CA VAL A 33 -6.39 -9.37 -9.13
C VAL A 33 -6.16 -8.59 -10.42
N ARG A 34 -5.67 -7.35 -10.30
CA ARG A 34 -5.44 -6.45 -11.44
C ARG A 34 -4.09 -5.76 -11.33
N GLY A 35 -3.43 -5.55 -12.47
CA GLY A 35 -2.17 -4.81 -12.50
C GLY A 35 -1.52 -4.72 -13.88
N TRP A 36 -0.32 -4.15 -13.89
CA TRP A 36 0.51 -3.92 -15.09
C TRP A 36 1.83 -4.70 -15.03
N GLY A 37 1.97 -5.63 -14.09
CA GLY A 37 3.16 -6.43 -13.90
C GLY A 37 3.50 -7.34 -15.08
N SER A 38 4.54 -8.14 -14.90
CA SER A 38 5.03 -9.07 -15.91
C SER A 38 3.99 -10.15 -16.23
N THR A 39 3.84 -10.49 -17.51
CA THR A 39 2.89 -11.55 -17.94
C THR A 39 3.47 -12.96 -17.81
N SER A 40 4.72 -13.07 -17.39
CA SER A 40 5.42 -14.31 -17.06
C SER A 40 6.56 -14.02 -16.07
N SER A 41 6.99 -15.04 -15.32
CA SER A 41 8.07 -14.88 -14.34
C SER A 41 9.37 -14.39 -15.01
N GLY A 42 9.87 -13.23 -14.56
CA GLY A 42 11.05 -12.57 -15.14
C GLY A 42 10.82 -12.00 -16.55
N GLY A 43 9.58 -11.96 -17.02
CA GLY A 43 9.19 -11.39 -18.31
C GLY A 43 9.02 -9.88 -18.28
N SER A 44 8.57 -9.32 -19.40
CA SER A 44 8.28 -7.89 -19.53
C SER A 44 6.93 -7.52 -18.91
N VAL A 45 6.88 -6.33 -18.31
CA VAL A 45 5.64 -5.70 -17.80
C VAL A 45 4.63 -5.42 -18.91
N SER A 46 3.35 -5.41 -18.55
CA SER A 46 2.26 -5.10 -19.47
C SER A 46 2.14 -3.59 -19.73
N LYS A 47 1.83 -3.23 -20.98
CA LYS A 47 1.52 -1.83 -21.36
C LYS A 47 0.06 -1.44 -21.11
N VAL A 48 -0.78 -2.42 -20.80
CA VAL A 48 -2.22 -2.25 -20.55
C VAL A 48 -2.59 -2.91 -19.24
N LEU A 49 -3.64 -2.41 -18.59
CA LEU A 49 -4.16 -3.04 -17.37
C LEU A 49 -4.65 -4.44 -17.71
N LEU A 50 -4.21 -5.43 -16.95
CA LEU A 50 -4.68 -6.80 -17.03
C LEU A 50 -5.43 -7.17 -15.76
N GLU A 51 -6.29 -8.17 -15.88
CA GLU A 51 -6.98 -8.78 -14.75
C GLU A 51 -7.06 -10.29 -14.92
N VAL A 52 -7.06 -11.00 -13.79
CA VAL A 52 -7.25 -12.45 -13.76
C VAL A 52 -8.06 -12.84 -12.53
N GLY A 53 -8.98 -13.79 -12.71
CA GLY A 53 -9.71 -14.40 -11.62
C GLY A 53 -8.84 -15.41 -10.89
N VAL A 54 -8.80 -15.35 -9.56
CA VAL A 54 -8.11 -16.30 -8.70
C VAL A 54 -9.01 -16.65 -7.53
N ASP A 55 -9.04 -17.93 -7.15
CA ASP A 55 -9.79 -18.37 -5.97
C ASP A 55 -8.90 -18.31 -4.74
N THR A 56 -9.44 -17.80 -3.63
CA THR A 56 -8.72 -17.78 -2.35
C THR A 56 -8.41 -19.18 -1.83
N VAL A 57 -7.32 -19.31 -1.08
CA VAL A 57 -6.81 -20.57 -0.53
C VAL A 57 -6.64 -20.41 0.98
N SER A 58 -6.96 -21.45 1.75
CA SER A 58 -6.77 -21.40 3.20
C SER A 58 -5.28 -21.27 3.53
N ASN A 59 -4.94 -20.52 4.59
CA ASN A 59 -3.55 -20.34 5.01
C ASN A 59 -2.87 -21.69 5.30
N GLN A 60 -3.61 -22.67 5.82
CA GLN A 60 -3.10 -24.04 6.04
C GLN A 60 -2.72 -24.72 4.73
N GLN A 61 -3.56 -24.63 3.69
CA GLN A 61 -3.26 -25.24 2.40
C GLN A 61 -2.14 -24.49 1.67
N CYS A 62 -2.15 -23.16 1.75
CA CYS A 62 -1.11 -22.29 1.21
C CYS A 62 0.26 -22.62 1.81
N ALA A 63 0.35 -22.77 3.13
CA ALA A 63 1.57 -23.17 3.83
C ALA A 63 2.09 -24.55 3.38
N LYS A 64 1.19 -25.53 3.20
CA LYS A 64 1.54 -26.86 2.68
C LYS A 64 2.11 -26.79 1.27
N TRP A 65 1.49 -25.97 0.41
CA TRP A 65 1.90 -25.82 -0.98
C TRP A 65 3.24 -25.09 -1.14
N LEU A 66 3.45 -24.00 -0.41
CA LEU A 66 4.67 -23.20 -0.52
C LEU A 66 5.87 -23.81 0.20
N SER A 67 5.66 -24.75 1.14
CA SER A 67 6.69 -25.60 1.77
C SER A 67 8.02 -24.87 2.00
N GLY A 68 8.02 -23.86 2.87
CA GLY A 68 9.21 -23.09 3.23
C GLY A 68 8.86 -21.78 3.95
N PRO A 69 8.32 -20.78 3.25
CA PRO A 69 7.89 -19.52 3.87
C PRO A 69 6.79 -19.74 4.91
N SER A 70 6.87 -19.02 6.04
CA SER A 70 5.81 -19.03 7.05
C SER A 70 4.61 -18.23 6.57
N ILE A 71 3.45 -18.87 6.46
CA ILE A 71 2.17 -18.20 6.23
C ILE A 71 1.52 -17.89 7.58
N ASP A 72 1.38 -16.60 7.89
CA ASP A 72 0.77 -16.12 9.14
C ASP A 72 -0.65 -15.57 8.93
N ALA A 73 -1.33 -15.17 10.00
CA ALA A 73 -2.71 -14.68 9.93
C ALA A 73 -2.86 -13.38 9.14
N SER A 74 -1.82 -12.54 9.06
CA SER A 74 -1.82 -11.29 8.29
C SER A 74 -1.76 -11.50 6.77
N MET A 75 -1.61 -12.75 6.33
CA MET A 75 -1.55 -13.12 4.92
C MET A 75 -2.86 -13.75 4.43
N LEU A 76 -3.21 -13.49 3.19
CA LEU A 76 -4.28 -14.11 2.42
C LEU A 76 -3.66 -14.71 1.15
N CYS A 77 -3.97 -15.96 0.83
CA CYS A 77 -3.48 -16.60 -0.40
C CYS A 77 -4.60 -16.72 -1.43
N ALA A 78 -4.27 -16.59 -2.71
CA ALA A 78 -5.20 -16.85 -3.81
C ALA A 78 -4.47 -17.41 -5.05
N GLY A 79 -5.17 -18.23 -5.84
CA GLY A 79 -4.64 -18.86 -7.05
C GLY A 79 -3.98 -20.21 -6.80
N GLY A 80 -2.90 -20.49 -7.54
CA GLY A 80 -2.19 -21.77 -7.49
C GLY A 80 -2.67 -22.79 -8.52
N LYS A 81 -3.52 -22.40 -9.48
CA LYS A 81 -3.70 -23.15 -10.73
C LYS A 81 -2.74 -22.60 -11.78
N VAL A 82 -2.45 -23.42 -12.79
CA VAL A 82 -1.54 -23.03 -13.87
C VAL A 82 -2.17 -21.91 -14.70
N GLY A 83 -1.42 -20.84 -14.94
CA GLY A 83 -1.84 -19.73 -15.81
C GLY A 83 -2.61 -18.60 -15.13
N GLU A 84 -2.90 -18.69 -13.82
CA GLU A 84 -3.59 -17.64 -13.06
C GLU A 84 -2.75 -17.16 -11.87
N ASP A 85 -2.23 -15.92 -11.93
CA ASP A 85 -1.50 -15.30 -10.82
C ASP A 85 -1.26 -13.79 -11.05
N SER A 86 -0.95 -13.08 -9.98
CA SER A 86 -0.21 -11.81 -10.05
C SER A 86 1.29 -12.08 -10.24
N CYS A 87 2.06 -11.10 -10.70
CA CYS A 87 3.49 -11.31 -10.94
C CYS A 87 4.34 -10.06 -10.59
N GLN A 88 5.60 -10.07 -10.98
CA GLN A 88 6.53 -8.98 -10.67
C GLN A 88 5.99 -7.64 -11.20
N GLY A 89 5.97 -6.61 -10.36
CA GLY A 89 5.43 -5.29 -10.70
C GLY A 89 3.94 -5.11 -10.38
N ASP A 90 3.24 -6.15 -9.95
CA ASP A 90 1.86 -6.02 -9.45
C ASP A 90 1.79 -5.72 -7.94
N SER A 91 2.92 -5.70 -7.22
CA SER A 91 2.99 -5.42 -5.78
C SER A 91 2.29 -4.11 -5.40
N GLY A 92 1.48 -4.14 -4.35
CA GLY A 92 0.58 -3.03 -3.98
C GLY A 92 -0.75 -3.04 -4.74
N GLY A 93 -0.89 -3.87 -5.77
CA GLY A 93 -2.10 -3.99 -6.59
C GLY A 93 -3.27 -4.62 -5.82
N PRO A 94 -4.52 -4.36 -6.25
CA PRO A 94 -5.71 -4.78 -5.52
C PRO A 94 -6.08 -6.24 -5.81
N LEU A 95 -6.43 -6.97 -4.74
CA LEU A 95 -7.24 -8.19 -4.80
C LEU A 95 -8.66 -7.87 -4.31
N THR A 96 -9.65 -8.05 -5.18
CA THR A 96 -11.04 -7.70 -4.90
C THR A 96 -11.98 -8.90 -4.89
N VAL A 97 -13.03 -8.83 -4.07
CA VAL A 97 -14.24 -9.66 -4.23
C VAL A 97 -15.27 -8.83 -5.00
N GLU A 98 -15.80 -9.41 -6.07
CA GLU A 98 -16.83 -8.79 -6.91
C GLU A 98 -18.21 -9.32 -6.50
N THR A 99 -19.14 -8.46 -6.08
CA THR A 99 -20.50 -8.87 -5.70
C THR A 99 -21.51 -7.83 -6.15
N GLY A 100 -22.54 -8.24 -6.90
CA GLY A 100 -23.62 -7.36 -7.32
C GLY A 100 -23.16 -6.16 -8.16
N GLY A 101 -22.05 -6.30 -8.91
CA GLY A 101 -21.45 -5.23 -9.69
C GLY A 101 -20.60 -4.23 -8.88
N SER A 102 -20.36 -4.51 -7.60
CA SER A 102 -19.46 -3.71 -6.75
C SER A 102 -18.21 -4.52 -6.39
N ALA A 103 -17.04 -3.87 -6.46
CA ALA A 103 -15.77 -4.41 -6.05
C ALA A 103 -15.47 -4.03 -4.60
N LYS A 104 -15.02 -4.99 -3.78
CA LYS A 104 -14.49 -4.73 -2.44
C LYS A 104 -13.05 -5.18 -2.33
N LEU A 105 -12.17 -4.29 -1.87
CA LEU A 105 -10.76 -4.60 -1.62
C LEU A 105 -10.63 -5.50 -0.40
N VAL A 106 -10.01 -6.66 -0.58
CA VAL A 106 -9.82 -7.67 0.47
C VAL A 106 -8.36 -8.08 0.67
N GLY A 107 -7.51 -7.79 -0.31
CA GLY A 107 -6.08 -8.06 -0.25
C GLY A 107 -5.25 -7.09 -1.09
N VAL A 108 -3.96 -7.03 -0.78
CA VAL A 108 -2.96 -6.26 -1.53
C VAL A 108 -1.87 -7.21 -2.00
N VAL A 109 -1.51 -7.20 -3.28
CA VAL A 109 -0.45 -8.07 -3.83
C VAL A 109 0.85 -7.81 -3.06
N SER A 110 1.45 -8.89 -2.54
CA SER A 110 2.63 -8.81 -1.68
C SER A 110 3.79 -9.60 -2.29
N TRP A 111 3.69 -10.94 -2.32
CA TRP A 111 4.76 -11.81 -2.82
C TRP A 111 4.25 -13.15 -3.35
N GLY A 112 5.13 -13.92 -3.99
CA GLY A 112 4.86 -15.26 -4.50
C GLY A 112 6.15 -16.01 -4.84
N LEU A 113 6.05 -17.30 -5.16
CA LEU A 113 7.17 -18.12 -5.66
C LEU A 113 6.99 -18.39 -7.16
N GLY A 114 7.76 -17.71 -8.01
CA GLY A 114 7.48 -17.70 -9.44
C GLY A 114 6.17 -16.97 -9.75
N CYS A 115 5.56 -17.27 -10.90
CA CYS A 115 4.24 -16.77 -11.27
C CYS A 115 3.45 -17.84 -12.02
N ALA A 116 2.16 -17.98 -11.71
CA ALA A 116 1.19 -18.80 -12.45
C ALA A 116 1.54 -20.30 -12.52
N GLU A 117 2.22 -20.80 -11.47
CA GLU A 117 2.63 -22.18 -11.33
C GLU A 117 1.64 -22.99 -10.49
N LYS A 118 1.53 -24.30 -10.80
CA LYS A 118 0.68 -25.21 -10.03
C LYS A 118 1.12 -25.28 -8.57
N ASN A 119 0.15 -25.17 -7.65
CA ASN A 119 0.35 -25.19 -6.21
C ASN A 119 1.33 -24.10 -5.71
N LYS A 120 1.43 -22.97 -6.42
CA LYS A 120 2.17 -21.79 -5.95
C LYS A 120 1.25 -20.57 -6.03
N PRO A 121 0.35 -20.40 -5.05
CA PRO A 121 -0.54 -19.24 -5.03
C PRO A 121 0.24 -17.96 -4.77
N GLY A 122 -0.28 -16.84 -5.25
CA GLY A 122 0.12 -15.52 -4.80
C GLY A 122 -0.27 -15.30 -3.33
N VAL A 123 0.54 -14.53 -2.62
CA VAL A 123 0.34 -14.14 -1.23
C VAL A 123 0.10 -12.63 -1.17
N TYR A 124 -0.96 -12.28 -0.45
CA TYR A 124 -1.50 -10.94 -0.36
C TYR A 124 -1.52 -10.49 1.11
N GLY A 125 -1.30 -9.21 1.35
CA GLY A 125 -1.58 -8.59 2.65
C GLY A 125 -3.08 -8.65 2.94
N ARG A 126 -3.49 -9.25 4.05
CA ARG A 126 -4.89 -9.46 4.42
C ARG A 126 -5.48 -8.18 5.03
N ILE A 127 -6.37 -7.52 4.30
CA ILE A 127 -6.96 -6.24 4.71
C ILE A 127 -7.65 -6.31 6.08
N SER A 128 -8.39 -7.39 6.36
CA SER A 128 -9.10 -7.55 7.63
C SER A 128 -8.19 -7.57 8.86
N MET A 129 -6.92 -7.99 8.70
CA MET A 129 -5.94 -7.98 9.79
C MET A 129 -5.21 -6.64 9.93
N ALA A 130 -5.31 -5.77 8.94
CA ALA A 130 -4.75 -4.42 8.96
C ALA A 130 -5.81 -3.36 9.30
N ARG A 131 -6.97 -3.76 9.83
CA ARG A 131 -8.10 -2.86 10.11
C ARG A 131 -7.71 -1.67 10.97
N ASP A 132 -7.05 -1.91 12.10
CA ASP A 132 -6.69 -0.84 13.05
C ASP A 132 -5.74 0.18 12.43
N PHE A 133 -4.92 -0.25 11.47
CA PHE A 133 -4.05 0.62 10.69
C PHE A 133 -4.83 1.40 9.62
N ILE A 134 -5.71 0.75 8.85
CA ILE A 134 -6.40 1.35 7.69
C ILE A 134 -7.59 2.23 8.10
N GLU A 135 -8.41 1.80 9.06
CA GLU A 135 -9.70 2.41 9.40
C GLU A 135 -9.61 3.91 9.77
N PRO A 136 -8.57 4.40 10.48
CA PRO A 136 -8.42 5.84 10.74
C PRO A 136 -8.31 6.69 9.47
N TYR A 137 -7.66 6.19 8.42
CA TYR A 137 -7.49 6.93 7.15
C TYR A 137 -8.77 6.97 6.32
N LEU A 138 -9.64 5.95 6.46
CA LEU A 138 -10.95 5.94 5.80
C LEU A 138 -11.91 6.96 6.42
N LYS A 139 -11.87 7.14 7.75
CA LYS A 139 -12.74 8.08 8.49
C LYS A 139 -12.31 9.54 8.32
N ASN A 140 -11.02 9.79 8.20
CA ASN A 140 -10.44 11.11 8.02
C ASN A 140 -10.36 11.53 6.54
N SER A 141 -10.80 10.67 5.62
CA SER A 141 -10.97 11.05 4.22
C SER A 141 -12.07 12.10 4.15
N PRO A 142 -11.85 13.29 3.55
CA PRO A 142 -12.89 14.31 3.43
C PRO A 142 -14.03 13.76 2.56
N THR A 143 -15.04 13.19 3.23
CA THR A 143 -16.32 12.83 2.64
C THR A 143 -16.97 14.12 2.18
N SER A 144 -17.11 14.24 0.86
CA SER A 144 -17.76 15.34 0.14
C SER A 144 -16.96 16.64 0.13
N ALA A 145 -16.50 17.02 -1.07
CA ALA A 145 -15.91 18.31 -1.34
C ALA A 145 -16.81 19.44 -0.80
N PRO A 146 -16.31 20.34 0.07
CA PRO A 146 -16.85 21.68 0.15
C PRO A 146 -16.65 22.32 -1.23
N GLY A 147 -17.70 22.90 -1.80
CA GLY A 147 -17.58 23.71 -3.01
C GLY A 147 -16.54 24.82 -2.85
N PRO A 148 -16.13 25.49 -3.94
CA PRO A 148 -15.03 26.45 -3.90
C PRO A 148 -15.36 27.63 -2.98
N THR A 149 -14.88 27.59 -1.73
CA THR A 149 -14.93 28.73 -0.83
C THR A 149 -13.70 29.60 -1.03
N LYS A 150 -14.01 30.83 -1.48
CA LYS A 150 -13.17 32.01 -1.60
C LYS A 150 -12.17 32.20 -0.44
N PRO A 151 -10.98 32.78 -0.67
CA PRO A 151 -10.00 33.04 0.39
C PRO A 151 -10.59 33.93 1.47
N THR A 152 -10.64 33.44 2.71
CA THR A 152 -10.99 34.25 3.88
C THR A 152 -9.74 34.46 4.71
N THR A 153 -9.52 35.73 5.04
CA THR A 153 -8.37 36.31 5.74
C THR A 153 -8.09 35.62 7.07
N MET A 154 -6.84 35.20 7.30
CA MET A 154 -6.42 34.63 8.59
C MET A 154 -6.36 35.71 9.67
N PRO A 155 -6.80 35.44 10.92
CA PRO A 155 -6.52 36.29 12.06
C PRO A 155 -5.12 36.01 12.62
N ASN A 156 -4.54 37.08 13.15
CA ASN A 156 -3.21 37.19 13.70
C ASN A 156 -3.07 36.39 15.02
N MET A 157 -2.09 35.49 15.12
CA MET A 157 -1.69 34.90 16.40
C MET A 157 -0.27 35.32 16.76
N THR A 158 -0.20 36.12 17.82
CA THR A 158 1.02 36.69 18.38
C THR A 158 1.67 35.69 19.36
N THR A 159 2.93 35.39 19.09
CA THR A 159 4.05 35.14 20.02
C THR A 159 3.87 34.15 21.17
N MET A 160 4.52 32.98 21.05
CA MET A 160 5.40 32.44 22.10
C MET A 160 6.65 31.76 21.50
N ARG A 161 7.82 32.05 22.07
CA ARG A 161 9.16 31.45 21.88
C ARG A 161 9.85 31.56 23.27
N PRO A 162 10.98 30.87 23.61
CA PRO A 162 11.71 29.75 22.97
C PRO A 162 12.13 28.59 23.91
N THR A 163 12.52 27.44 23.32
CA THR A 163 13.75 26.61 23.52
C THR A 163 13.47 25.24 22.86
N THR A 164 14.27 24.59 22.01
CA THR A 164 15.72 24.55 21.71
C THR A 164 15.92 23.90 20.32
N ALA A 165 17.06 24.19 19.67
CA ALA A 165 17.50 23.78 18.32
C ALA A 165 16.81 24.49 17.14
N TYR A 166 17.57 25.36 16.46
CA TYR A 166 17.21 25.81 15.11
C TYR A 166 17.32 24.59 14.19
N PRO A 167 16.25 24.19 13.49
CA PRO A 167 16.38 23.19 12.45
C PRO A 167 17.26 23.74 11.33
N LYS A 168 18.15 22.91 10.82
CA LYS A 168 18.97 23.18 9.63
C LYS A 168 18.06 23.70 8.50
N PRO A 169 18.46 24.72 7.72
CA PRO A 169 17.62 25.27 6.66
C PRO A 169 17.09 24.17 5.74
N GLY A 170 15.76 24.08 5.60
CA GLY A 170 15.10 23.05 4.81
C GLY A 170 14.67 21.79 5.58
N CYS A 171 14.88 21.70 6.90
CA CYS A 171 14.60 20.50 7.70
C CYS A 171 13.26 20.47 8.46
N ALA A 172 12.38 21.46 8.26
CA ALA A 172 11.17 21.61 9.07
C ALA A 172 11.47 21.45 10.58
N THR A 173 10.87 20.50 11.28
CA THR A 173 11.20 20.15 12.69
C THR A 173 11.95 18.84 12.83
N CYS A 174 12.40 18.22 11.72
CA CYS A 174 13.03 16.91 11.74
C CYS A 174 14.47 16.98 12.27
N GLY A 175 14.83 15.99 13.09
CA GLY A 175 16.18 15.78 13.62
C GLY A 175 16.90 14.57 13.03
N VAL A 176 16.38 14.01 11.93
CA VAL A 176 16.83 12.76 11.26
C VAL A 176 16.81 12.97 9.74
N CYS A 177 16.50 11.98 8.92
CA CYS A 177 16.27 12.20 7.49
C CYS A 177 14.90 12.88 7.25
N TYR A 178 14.87 13.98 6.51
CA TYR A 178 13.66 14.70 6.12
C TYR A 178 13.38 14.50 4.63
N TYR A 179 12.14 14.21 4.27
CA TYR A 179 11.68 14.13 2.89
C TYR A 179 10.75 15.32 2.56
N PRO A 180 11.25 16.34 1.82
CA PRO A 180 10.47 17.55 1.54
C PRO A 180 9.22 17.31 0.68
N GLY A 181 9.23 16.27 -0.17
CA GLY A 181 8.10 15.94 -1.03
C GLY A 181 6.84 15.51 -0.28
N ALA A 182 6.97 15.09 0.98
CA ALA A 182 5.87 14.66 1.84
C ALA A 182 5.82 15.37 3.20
N ASP A 183 6.69 16.36 3.45
CA ASP A 183 6.86 17.04 4.75
C ASP A 183 6.97 16.03 5.92
N TYR A 184 7.85 15.03 5.78
CA TYR A 184 7.91 13.86 6.66
C TYR A 184 9.33 13.56 7.18
N CYS A 185 9.43 13.16 8.46
CA CYS A 185 10.68 12.70 9.08
C CYS A 185 10.78 11.17 9.00
N LEU A 186 11.83 10.66 8.36
CA LEU A 186 12.15 9.23 8.27
C LEU A 186 13.05 8.85 9.46
N ASP A 187 12.44 8.58 10.61
CA ASP A 187 13.12 8.32 11.89
C ASP A 187 14.00 7.06 11.89
N ASP A 188 13.70 6.09 11.01
CA ASP A 188 14.45 4.83 10.90
C ASP A 188 15.59 4.88 9.87
N PHE A 189 15.77 6.00 9.16
CA PHE A 189 16.82 6.12 8.15
C PHE A 189 18.15 6.50 8.80
N SER A 190 19.20 5.75 8.48
CA SER A 190 20.57 6.21 8.79
C SER A 190 20.95 7.40 7.92
N LYS A 191 22.04 8.08 8.27
CA LYS A 191 22.59 9.15 7.44
C LYS A 191 22.90 8.67 6.02
N ASP A 192 23.49 7.49 5.91
CA ASP A 192 23.88 6.90 4.62
C ASP A 192 22.65 6.57 3.76
N ASP A 193 21.58 6.04 4.37
CA ASP A 193 20.32 5.82 3.66
C ASP A 193 19.72 7.15 3.17
N CYS A 194 19.74 8.18 4.03
CA CYS A 194 19.22 9.49 3.68
C CYS A 194 19.96 10.14 2.51
N GLU A 195 21.28 9.99 2.47
CA GLU A 195 22.13 10.52 1.41
C GLU A 195 22.00 9.70 0.11
N TYR A 196 21.80 8.39 0.21
CA TYR A 196 21.58 7.50 -0.93
C TYR A 196 20.35 7.90 -1.76
N TYR A 197 19.24 8.23 -1.09
CA TYR A 197 17.98 8.62 -1.74
C TYR A 197 17.89 10.11 -2.12
N SER A 198 18.87 10.93 -1.70
CA SER A 198 18.85 12.38 -1.95
C SER A 198 18.79 12.75 -3.44
N PRO A 199 19.54 12.10 -4.36
CA PRO A 199 19.50 12.45 -5.78
C PRO A 199 18.14 12.19 -6.45
N GLU A 200 17.40 11.18 -5.98
CA GLU A 200 16.15 10.73 -6.61
C GLU A 200 14.92 11.39 -5.98
N TYR A 201 14.92 11.53 -4.65
CA TYR A 201 13.76 12.00 -3.89
C TYR A 201 14.00 13.36 -3.20
N GLY A 202 15.20 13.91 -3.24
CA GLY A 202 15.51 15.21 -2.61
C GLY A 202 15.49 15.16 -1.08
N THR A 203 15.74 13.99 -0.47
CA THR A 203 15.86 13.83 0.98
C THR A 203 17.03 14.63 1.56
N LEU A 204 16.88 15.09 2.80
CA LEU A 204 17.82 15.96 3.50
C LEU A 204 18.13 15.38 4.89
N TRP A 205 19.40 15.12 5.20
CA TRP A 205 19.80 14.75 6.55
C TRP A 205 19.80 15.97 7.49
N CYS A 206 19.04 15.86 8.57
CA CYS A 206 18.76 16.91 9.56
C CYS A 206 19.22 16.55 10.99
N GLY A 207 19.84 15.38 11.18
CA GLY A 207 20.54 15.04 12.40
C GLY A 207 21.84 15.84 12.58
N ASN A 208 22.29 15.92 13.84
CA ASN A 208 23.59 16.51 14.19
C ASN A 208 24.76 15.67 13.66
#